data_AF-A0A545U8U7-F1
#
_entry.id   AF-A0A545U8U7-F1
#
_cell.length_a   1.000
_cell.length_b   1.000
_cell.length_c   1.000
_cell.angle_alpha   90.00
_cell.angle_beta   90.00
_cell.angle_gamma   90.00
#
_symmetry.space_group_name_H-M   'P 1'
#
loop_
_entity.id
_entity.type
_entity.pdbx_description
1 polymer ?
#
loop_
_entity_poly.entity_id
_entity_poly.type
_entity_poly.pdbx_seq_one_letter_code
_entity_poly.pdbx_strand_id
1 'polypeptide(L)'
;MAELGESALMTKILEHKHDDETCPFCQKNDEVEQDGVSSKEQDWDDDERTSDEYWTKKIGNNSGKLETNMAANDEPRPTDWELLHPVYDCKGKEIDLPDSHKITPNPHHLIPGNESLKKAKELLVWIYADADGSQIESDINYDVNNAQNGIWLPSNNSMRGNDDWKCETVKITYANAAQPGRGCFHDRHTNYSEFVTRLLNKIADKMGQEDSVCQYNTEESGEKHKPPYALVPRLNGVSQRLKSYLKSFNPDGYQPPLYTSKLVDIRVKIIKDFDEGKVAAINCDQHKL
;
A
#
# COMPACT_ATOMS: atom_id res chain seq x y z
N MET A 1 -15.06 -13.78 7.29
CA MET A 1 -14.99 -12.31 7.16
C MET A 1 -15.23 -11.98 5.70
N ALA A 2 -16.08 -11.00 5.37
CA ALA A 2 -16.25 -10.57 3.99
C ALA A 2 -14.89 -10.11 3.44
N GLU A 3 -14.45 -10.65 2.31
CA GLU A 3 -13.11 -10.40 1.75
C GLU A 3 -12.81 -8.91 1.49
N LEU A 4 -13.85 -8.06 1.46
CA LEU A 4 -13.74 -6.61 1.25
C LEU A 4 -13.96 -5.77 2.51
N GLY A 5 -14.17 -6.39 3.69
CA GLY A 5 -14.38 -5.65 4.94
C GLY A 5 -15.67 -4.81 4.96
N GLU A 6 -16.65 -5.16 4.13
CA GLU A 6 -17.97 -4.52 4.12
C GLU A 6 -18.75 -4.99 5.35
N SER A 7 -18.83 -4.11 6.35
CA SER A 7 -19.73 -4.24 7.50
C SER A 7 -21.17 -4.40 6.99
N ALA A 8 -21.75 -5.60 7.09
CA ALA A 8 -23.19 -5.95 7.20
C ALA A 8 -24.24 -5.26 6.30
N LEU A 9 -23.87 -4.33 5.41
CA LEU A 9 -24.74 -3.63 4.47
C LEU A 9 -25.00 -4.49 3.22
N MET A 10 -24.21 -5.53 3.00
CA MET A 10 -24.29 -6.40 1.82
C MET A 10 -25.51 -7.33 1.78
N THR A 11 -26.21 -7.59 2.90
CA THR A 11 -27.43 -8.40 2.84
C THR A 11 -28.53 -7.71 2.03
N LYS A 12 -28.44 -6.38 1.83
CA LYS A 12 -29.36 -5.63 0.97
C LYS A 12 -29.01 -5.65 -0.52
N ILE A 13 -27.78 -6.03 -0.90
CA ILE A 13 -27.31 -6.01 -2.31
C ILE A 13 -27.67 -7.31 -3.07
N LEU A 14 -27.94 -8.41 -2.36
CA LEU A 14 -28.42 -9.66 -2.98
C LEU A 14 -29.89 -9.61 -3.41
N GLU A 15 -30.65 -8.63 -2.92
CA GLU A 15 -31.86 -8.21 -3.62
C GLU A 15 -31.39 -7.27 -4.74
N HIS A 16 -31.57 -7.65 -6.01
CA HIS A 16 -31.32 -6.80 -7.20
C HIS A 16 -32.21 -5.54 -7.21
N LYS A 17 -32.09 -4.70 -6.18
CA LYS A 17 -32.74 -3.41 -6.07
C LYS A 17 -31.62 -2.39 -5.97
N HIS A 18 -31.55 -1.57 -7.01
CA HIS A 18 -30.76 -0.37 -6.99
C HIS A 18 -31.07 0.45 -5.73
N ASP A 19 -30.03 0.92 -5.05
CA ASP A 19 -30.14 1.77 -3.88
C ASP A 19 -29.41 3.09 -4.18
N ASP A 20 -30.18 4.14 -4.42
CA ASP A 20 -29.67 5.47 -4.77
C ASP A 20 -28.71 6.02 -3.69
N GLU A 21 -28.86 5.59 -2.42
CA GLU A 21 -28.01 6.04 -1.31
C GLU A 21 -26.65 5.37 -1.30
N THR A 22 -26.49 4.18 -1.92
CA THR A 22 -25.24 3.41 -1.90
C THR A 22 -24.60 3.25 -3.28
N CYS A 23 -25.35 3.50 -4.35
CA CYS A 23 -24.86 3.48 -5.73
C CYS A 23 -23.81 4.60 -5.96
N PRO A 24 -22.61 4.26 -6.44
CA PRO A 24 -21.55 5.25 -6.63
C PRO A 24 -21.84 6.25 -7.76
N PHE A 25 -22.79 5.95 -8.64
CA PHE A 25 -23.23 6.82 -9.74
C PHE A 25 -24.38 7.76 -9.35
N CYS A 26 -25.12 7.45 -8.27
CA CYS A 26 -26.28 8.24 -7.82
C CYS A 26 -25.91 9.25 -6.74
N GLN A 27 -24.85 8.98 -5.98
CA GLN A 27 -24.36 9.88 -4.96
C GLN A 27 -23.88 11.18 -5.61
N LYS A 28 -24.69 12.24 -5.47
CA LYS A 28 -24.30 13.62 -5.80
C LYS A 28 -23.22 14.05 -4.81
N ASN A 29 -21.97 13.99 -5.21
CA ASN A 29 -20.95 14.79 -4.55
C ASN A 29 -20.93 16.15 -5.27
N ASP A 30 -21.08 17.23 -4.50
CA ASP A 30 -20.72 18.56 -4.96
C ASP A 30 -19.27 18.47 -5.48
N GLU A 31 -19.04 18.94 -6.71
CA GLU A 31 -17.74 18.88 -7.37
C GLU A 31 -16.66 19.42 -6.43
N VAL A 32 -15.79 18.54 -5.93
CA VAL A 32 -14.65 18.96 -5.12
C VAL A 32 -13.56 19.38 -6.10
N GLU A 33 -13.44 20.69 -6.33
CA GLU A 33 -12.27 21.26 -6.99
C GLU A 33 -11.01 20.86 -6.19
N GLN A 34 -10.18 19.99 -6.75
CA GLN A 34 -8.84 19.74 -6.23
C GLN A 34 -7.82 20.30 -7.21
N ASP A 35 -6.94 21.15 -6.70
CA ASP A 35 -5.87 21.79 -7.47
C ASP A 35 -4.97 20.75 -8.13
N GLY A 36 -4.85 20.86 -9.46
CA GLY A 36 -4.08 19.96 -10.30
C GLY A 36 -2.62 19.85 -9.85
N VAL A 37 -2.23 18.65 -9.42
CA VAL A 37 -0.87 18.37 -8.97
C VAL A 37 0.03 18.17 -10.20
N SER A 38 0.91 19.13 -10.44
CA SER A 38 2.03 19.01 -11.38
C SER A 38 3.21 18.32 -10.69
N SER A 39 3.50 17.05 -11.01
CA SER A 39 4.70 16.35 -10.55
C SER A 39 5.80 16.34 -11.63
N LYS A 40 6.89 17.06 -11.35
CA LYS A 40 8.21 16.85 -11.98
C LYS A 40 9.22 16.57 -10.86
N GLU A 41 9.06 15.44 -10.18
CA GLU A 41 10.12 14.93 -9.30
C GLU A 41 10.28 13.43 -9.55
N GLN A 42 11.54 13.04 -9.58
CA GLN A 42 12.05 11.79 -10.10
C GLN A 42 11.85 10.69 -9.05
N ASP A 43 11.02 9.69 -9.36
CA ASP A 43 10.87 8.47 -8.57
C ASP A 43 12.11 7.58 -8.81
N TRP A 44 12.70 7.04 -7.74
CA TRP A 44 14.05 6.47 -7.76
C TRP A 44 14.11 4.99 -8.18
N ASP A 45 12.99 4.40 -8.61
CA ASP A 45 12.87 2.95 -8.79
C ASP A 45 12.38 2.51 -10.21
N ASP A 46 12.39 3.36 -11.24
CA ASP A 46 11.75 3.07 -12.55
C ASP A 46 12.73 2.99 -13.74
N ASP A 47 13.09 1.77 -14.15
CA ASP A 47 13.83 1.45 -15.39
C ASP A 47 12.97 0.56 -16.31
N GLU A 48 12.23 1.12 -17.28
CA GLU A 48 11.95 0.64 -18.66
C GLU A 48 10.73 1.33 -19.32
N ARG A 49 10.84 1.70 -20.61
CA ARG A 49 9.86 2.49 -21.38
C ARG A 49 8.85 1.63 -22.17
N THR A 50 7.57 1.65 -21.78
CA THR A 50 6.40 1.22 -22.59
C THR A 50 5.17 2.08 -22.23
N SER A 51 3.94 1.72 -22.66
CA SER A 51 2.65 2.29 -22.22
C SER A 51 2.49 2.43 -20.70
N ASP A 52 3.37 1.75 -19.97
CA ASP A 52 3.60 1.88 -18.55
C ASP A 52 4.05 3.28 -18.10
N GLU A 53 4.79 4.05 -18.91
CA GLU A 53 5.25 5.40 -18.55
C GLU A 53 4.07 6.39 -18.40
N TYR A 54 3.02 6.22 -19.22
CA TYR A 54 1.82 7.07 -19.15
C TYR A 54 1.14 6.94 -17.78
N TRP A 55 0.83 5.71 -17.40
CA TRP A 55 0.12 5.43 -16.15
C TRP A 55 0.99 5.70 -14.93
N THR A 56 2.30 5.41 -14.98
CA THR A 56 3.23 5.84 -13.92
C THR A 56 3.12 7.34 -13.69
N LYS A 57 3.20 8.13 -14.77
CA LYS A 57 3.14 9.60 -14.67
C LYS A 57 1.77 10.09 -14.19
N LYS A 58 0.68 9.52 -14.72
CA LYS A 58 -0.69 9.94 -14.38
C LYS A 58 -1.08 9.58 -12.95
N ILE A 59 -0.71 8.40 -12.48
CA ILE A 59 -0.94 7.97 -11.09
C ILE A 59 -0.03 8.76 -10.13
N GLY A 60 1.21 9.05 -10.54
CA GLY A 60 2.10 9.96 -9.82
C GLY A 60 2.48 9.47 -8.43
N ASN A 61 2.88 8.20 -8.30
CA ASN A 61 3.33 7.61 -7.02
C ASN A 61 4.57 8.35 -6.49
N ASN A 62 4.44 9.17 -5.44
CA ASN A 62 5.52 10.00 -4.91
C ASN A 62 5.52 9.98 -3.38
N SER A 63 6.56 9.36 -2.82
CA SER A 63 6.73 9.21 -1.37
C SER A 63 6.92 10.56 -0.64
N GLY A 64 7.61 11.54 -1.25
CA GLY A 64 7.80 12.87 -0.66
C GLY A 64 6.51 13.68 -0.60
N LYS A 65 5.68 13.58 -1.65
CA LYS A 65 4.33 14.15 -1.64
C LYS A 65 3.44 13.47 -0.60
N LEU A 66 3.49 12.14 -0.51
CA LEU A 66 2.76 11.39 0.52
C LEU A 66 3.17 11.85 1.93
N GLU A 67 4.46 11.99 2.21
CA GLU A 67 4.95 12.53 3.48
C GLU A 67 4.39 13.93 3.77
N THR A 68 4.44 14.83 2.79
CA THR A 68 3.93 16.20 2.94
C THR A 68 2.45 16.18 3.30
N ASN A 69 1.67 15.36 2.59
CA ASN A 69 0.24 15.20 2.84
C ASN A 69 -0.05 14.56 4.20
N MET A 70 0.73 13.55 4.61
CA MET A 70 0.62 12.93 5.94
C MET A 70 0.91 13.94 7.05
N ALA A 71 1.97 14.72 6.91
CA ALA A 71 2.33 15.78 7.86
C ALA A 71 1.25 16.87 7.96
N ALA A 72 0.64 17.24 6.82
CA ALA A 72 -0.48 18.19 6.78
C ALA A 72 -1.77 17.63 7.41
N ASN A 73 -1.87 16.30 7.59
CA ASN A 73 -2.99 15.61 8.21
C ASN A 73 -2.65 15.09 9.62
N ASP A 74 -1.85 15.85 10.38
CA ASP A 74 -1.45 15.55 11.76
C ASP A 74 -0.75 14.19 11.97
N GLU A 75 -0.17 13.62 10.90
CA GLU A 75 0.68 12.42 10.95
C GLU A 75 2.13 12.76 10.54
N PRO A 76 2.86 13.63 11.27
CA PRO A 76 4.23 14.00 10.91
C PRO A 76 5.19 12.81 11.01
N ARG A 77 6.32 12.90 10.31
CA ARG A 77 7.38 11.88 10.38
C ARG A 77 7.84 11.70 11.83
N PRO A 78 7.88 10.47 12.36
CA PRO A 78 8.47 10.20 13.68
C PRO A 78 9.94 10.61 13.74
N THR A 79 10.38 11.19 14.85
CA THR A 79 11.77 11.66 15.03
C THR A 79 12.52 10.92 16.15
N ASP A 80 11.82 10.08 16.89
CA ASP A 80 12.29 9.36 18.08
C ASP A 80 12.53 7.87 17.83
N TRP A 81 12.57 7.45 16.57
CA TRP A 81 12.82 6.05 16.24
C TRP A 81 14.30 5.71 16.37
N GLU A 82 14.57 4.68 17.16
CA GLU A 82 15.90 4.13 17.40
C GLU A 82 15.94 2.62 17.17
N LEU A 83 17.10 2.07 16.83
CA LEU A 83 17.27 0.62 16.77
C LEU A 83 17.20 0.05 18.19
N LEU A 84 16.29 -0.90 18.41
CA LEU A 84 16.02 -1.45 19.75
C LEU A 84 16.90 -2.65 20.10
N HIS A 85 17.62 -3.18 19.10
CA HIS A 85 18.50 -4.34 19.24
C HIS A 85 19.82 -4.11 18.49
N PRO A 86 20.91 -4.77 18.88
CA PRO A 86 22.15 -4.73 18.13
C PRO A 86 21.99 -5.29 16.71
N VAL A 87 22.80 -4.77 15.80
CA VAL A 87 22.92 -5.26 14.41
C VAL A 87 24.22 -6.04 14.30
N TYR A 88 24.20 -7.15 13.56
CA TYR A 88 25.35 -8.04 13.43
C TYR A 88 25.79 -8.19 11.98
N ASP A 89 27.12 -8.23 11.76
CA ASP A 89 27.71 -8.50 10.46
C ASP A 89 27.59 -9.99 10.05
N CYS A 90 28.12 -10.31 8.87
CA CYS A 90 28.14 -11.67 8.32
C CYS A 90 29.00 -12.67 9.11
N LYS A 91 29.75 -12.21 10.11
CA LYS A 91 30.57 -13.03 11.01
C LYS A 91 29.95 -13.11 12.41
N GLY A 92 28.73 -12.58 12.60
CA GLY A 92 28.06 -12.54 13.90
C GLY A 92 28.68 -11.54 14.87
N LYS A 93 29.51 -10.61 14.38
CA LYS A 93 30.06 -9.54 15.21
C LYS A 93 29.08 -8.36 15.21
N GLU A 94 28.80 -7.84 16.39
CA GLU A 94 28.03 -6.61 16.53
C GLU A 94 28.74 -5.46 15.79
N ILE A 95 27.97 -4.72 15.00
CA ILE A 95 28.45 -3.54 14.28
C ILE A 95 27.85 -2.28 14.89
N ASP A 96 28.72 -1.29 15.08
CA ASP A 96 28.31 0.05 15.45
C ASP A 96 27.97 0.82 14.17
N LEU A 97 26.68 1.09 13.98
CA LEU A 97 26.20 1.81 12.82
C LEU A 97 26.35 3.32 13.08
N PRO A 98 26.99 4.08 12.16
CA PRO A 98 27.07 5.53 12.31
C PRO A 98 25.68 6.16 12.31
N ASP A 99 25.58 7.39 12.81
CA ASP A 99 24.31 8.12 12.90
C ASP A 99 23.55 8.22 11.57
N SER A 100 24.26 8.26 10.44
CA SER A 100 23.68 8.26 9.08
C SER A 100 22.97 6.96 8.71
N HIS A 101 23.16 5.90 9.49
CA HIS A 101 22.58 4.57 9.32
C HIS A 101 21.58 4.20 10.42
N LYS A 102 21.24 5.18 11.29
CA LYS A 102 20.08 5.08 12.18
C LYS A 102 18.80 4.83 11.38
N ILE A 103 17.81 4.29 12.07
CA ILE A 103 16.51 3.99 11.46
C ILE A 103 15.84 5.27 10.97
N THR A 104 15.40 5.27 9.71
CA THR A 104 14.63 6.37 9.12
C THR A 104 13.22 5.86 8.82
N PRO A 105 12.18 6.43 9.47
CA PRO A 105 10.80 6.20 9.06
C PRO A 105 10.61 6.68 7.62
N ASN A 106 9.98 5.84 6.80
CA ASN A 106 9.66 6.18 5.42
C ASN A 106 8.14 6.10 5.22
N PRO A 107 7.53 7.04 4.47
CA PRO A 107 6.11 6.94 4.16
C PRO A 107 5.91 5.75 3.21
N HIS A 108 4.92 4.93 3.51
CA HIS A 108 4.55 3.75 2.74
C HIS A 108 3.17 3.93 2.13
N HIS A 109 3.06 3.75 0.81
CA HIS A 109 1.76 3.69 0.14
C HIS A 109 1.04 2.39 0.49
N LEU A 110 -0.18 2.50 1.00
CA LEU A 110 -1.05 1.37 1.33
C LEU A 110 -1.62 0.74 0.06
N ILE A 111 -2.06 1.56 -0.88
CA ILE A 111 -2.30 1.17 -2.28
C ILE A 111 -1.10 1.66 -3.10
N PRO A 112 -0.15 0.78 -3.46
CA PRO A 112 1.01 1.17 -4.27
C PRO A 112 0.56 1.62 -5.66
N GLY A 113 0.96 2.84 -6.06
CA GLY A 113 0.58 3.37 -7.38
C GLY A 113 1.13 2.51 -8.53
N ASN A 114 2.46 2.35 -8.57
CA ASN A 114 3.14 1.65 -9.67
C ASN A 114 3.00 0.13 -9.58
N GLU A 115 3.04 -0.43 -8.37
CA GLU A 115 3.09 -1.88 -8.19
C GLU A 115 1.72 -2.54 -8.11
N SER A 116 0.65 -1.78 -7.81
CA SER A 116 -0.71 -2.31 -7.68
C SER A 116 -1.76 -1.58 -8.52
N LEU A 117 -1.98 -0.28 -8.30
CA LEU A 117 -3.06 0.47 -8.94
C LEU A 117 -2.90 0.49 -10.46
N LYS A 118 -1.68 0.75 -10.94
CA LYS A 118 -1.33 0.72 -12.36
C LYS A 118 -1.65 -0.62 -13.03
N LYS A 119 -1.60 -1.73 -12.28
CA LYS A 119 -1.88 -3.09 -12.79
C LYS A 119 -3.36 -3.47 -12.71
N ALA A 120 -4.17 -2.75 -11.93
CA ALA A 120 -5.61 -2.96 -11.80
C ALA A 120 -6.37 -2.30 -12.95
N LYS A 121 -6.14 -2.75 -14.19
CA LYS A 121 -6.63 -2.10 -15.41
C LYS A 121 -8.16 -1.99 -15.45
N GLU A 122 -8.84 -2.99 -14.92
CA GLU A 122 -10.30 -3.05 -14.80
C GLU A 122 -10.83 -1.97 -13.86
N LEU A 123 -10.04 -1.54 -12.87
CA LEU A 123 -10.42 -0.43 -11.98
C LEU A 123 -10.15 0.93 -12.62
N LEU A 124 -9.09 1.05 -13.44
CA LEU A 124 -8.68 2.33 -14.03
C LEU A 124 -9.78 2.96 -14.89
N VAL A 125 -10.62 2.16 -15.55
CA VAL A 125 -11.77 2.63 -16.36
C VAL A 125 -12.82 3.38 -15.52
N TRP A 126 -12.84 3.17 -14.20
CA TRP A 126 -13.72 3.84 -13.26
C TRP A 126 -13.06 5.02 -12.54
N ILE A 127 -11.75 5.21 -12.73
CA ILE A 127 -10.97 6.29 -12.09
C ILE A 127 -10.63 7.38 -13.10
N TYR A 128 -10.28 6.99 -14.33
CA TYR A 128 -9.75 7.89 -15.35
C TYR A 128 -10.60 7.84 -16.62
N ALA A 129 -11.02 9.00 -17.13
CA ALA A 129 -11.88 9.15 -18.31
C ALA A 129 -11.18 8.82 -19.63
N ASP A 130 -9.85 8.76 -19.63
CA ASP A 130 -8.98 8.42 -20.75
C ASP A 130 -8.40 7.01 -20.66
N ALA A 131 -8.81 6.21 -19.67
CA ALA A 131 -8.48 4.80 -19.63
C ALA A 131 -9.15 4.06 -20.80
N ASP A 132 -8.46 3.05 -21.35
CA ASP A 132 -9.01 2.22 -22.41
C ASP A 132 -10.25 1.46 -21.90
N GLY A 133 -11.38 1.60 -22.60
CA GLY A 133 -12.68 1.09 -22.16
C GLY A 133 -13.43 1.96 -21.16
N SER A 134 -12.89 3.11 -20.75
CA SER A 134 -13.56 4.05 -19.84
C SER A 134 -14.84 4.61 -20.44
N GLN A 135 -15.91 4.54 -19.65
CA GLN A 135 -17.21 5.12 -19.97
C GLN A 135 -17.50 6.36 -19.13
N ILE A 136 -16.60 6.82 -18.26
CA ILE A 136 -16.85 8.01 -17.42
C ILE A 136 -16.48 9.32 -18.13
N GLU A 137 -17.21 10.40 -17.83
CA GLU A 137 -17.05 11.71 -18.47
C GLU A 137 -15.79 12.48 -18.04
N SER A 138 -15.35 12.30 -16.79
CA SER A 138 -14.15 12.92 -16.24
C SER A 138 -13.48 12.04 -15.18
N ASP A 139 -12.22 12.36 -14.86
CA ASP A 139 -11.47 11.66 -13.82
C ASP A 139 -12.11 11.87 -12.43
N ILE A 140 -12.09 10.86 -11.57
CA ILE A 140 -12.65 10.97 -10.20
C ILE A 140 -11.70 11.69 -9.22
N ASN A 141 -10.54 12.15 -9.69
CA ASN A 141 -9.48 12.82 -8.91
C ASN A 141 -8.96 12.01 -7.71
N TYR A 142 -8.83 10.69 -7.84
CA TYR A 142 -8.19 9.88 -6.80
C TYR A 142 -6.68 10.17 -6.71
N ASP A 143 -6.21 10.71 -5.58
CA ASP A 143 -4.79 10.96 -5.31
C ASP A 143 -4.17 9.80 -4.51
N VAL A 144 -3.31 9.01 -5.17
CA VAL A 144 -2.57 7.92 -4.52
C VAL A 144 -1.66 8.43 -3.40
N ASN A 145 -1.30 9.72 -3.39
CA ASN A 145 -0.46 10.33 -2.36
C ASN A 145 -1.26 10.99 -1.24
N ASN A 146 -2.59 10.81 -1.19
CA ASN A 146 -3.39 11.28 -0.07
C ASN A 146 -2.87 10.67 1.26
N ALA A 147 -2.86 11.45 2.33
CA ALA A 147 -2.49 11.01 3.69
C ALA A 147 -3.19 9.71 4.12
N GLN A 148 -4.45 9.51 3.73
CA GLN A 148 -5.21 8.29 4.03
C GLN A 148 -4.65 7.04 3.36
N ASN A 149 -3.83 7.19 2.32
CA ASN A 149 -3.10 6.11 1.67
C ASN A 149 -1.68 5.91 2.23
N GLY A 150 -1.34 6.56 3.35
CA GLY A 150 -0.01 6.53 3.95
C GLY A 150 0.07 5.86 5.32
N ILE A 151 1.24 5.28 5.59
CA ILE A 151 1.69 4.90 6.93
C ILE A 151 3.21 5.05 7.05
N TRP A 152 3.69 5.50 8.21
CA TRP A 152 5.11 5.49 8.54
C TRP A 152 5.57 4.08 8.88
N LEU A 153 6.56 3.57 8.15
CA LEU A 153 7.15 2.26 8.42
C LEU A 153 8.68 2.34 8.54
N PRO A 154 9.29 1.47 9.36
CA PRO A 154 10.73 1.35 9.46
C PRO A 154 11.32 0.90 8.12
N SER A 155 12.37 1.55 7.62
CA SER A 155 12.91 1.28 6.28
C SER A 155 14.41 1.03 6.28
N ASN A 156 14.92 0.50 5.17
CA ASN A 156 16.35 0.38 4.91
C ASN A 156 16.94 1.58 4.17
N ASN A 157 16.22 2.69 4.03
CA ASN A 157 16.68 3.81 3.20
C ASN A 157 18.01 4.39 3.69
N SER A 158 18.22 4.45 5.00
CA SER A 158 19.51 4.87 5.56
C SER A 158 20.63 3.89 5.29
N MET A 159 20.34 2.60 5.06
CA MET A 159 21.33 1.57 4.73
C MET A 159 21.59 1.42 3.23
N ARG A 160 20.84 2.11 2.35
CA ARG A 160 21.05 2.04 0.90
C ARG A 160 22.45 2.55 0.55
N GLY A 161 23.18 1.78 -0.24
CA GLY A 161 24.56 2.09 -0.65
C GLY A 161 25.64 1.73 0.38
N ASN A 162 25.28 1.30 1.59
CA ASN A 162 26.24 0.73 2.53
C ASN A 162 26.60 -0.71 2.11
N ASP A 163 27.89 -1.02 2.08
CA ASP A 163 28.40 -2.35 1.76
C ASP A 163 27.90 -3.44 2.72
N ASP A 164 27.69 -3.10 3.99
CA ASP A 164 27.16 -4.02 5.01
C ASP A 164 25.73 -4.47 4.67
N TRP A 165 24.95 -3.65 3.96
CA TRP A 165 23.59 -4.02 3.54
C TRP A 165 23.56 -5.17 2.53
N LYS A 166 24.70 -5.53 1.94
CA LYS A 166 24.82 -6.75 1.09
C LYS A 166 24.74 -8.02 1.94
N CYS A 167 25.06 -7.94 3.23
CA CYS A 167 25.05 -9.06 4.15
C CYS A 167 23.62 -9.38 4.61
N GLU A 168 23.17 -10.63 4.45
CA GLU A 168 21.83 -11.04 4.84
C GLU A 168 21.62 -10.96 6.36
N THR A 169 22.64 -11.30 7.16
CA THR A 169 22.61 -11.15 8.62
C THR A 169 22.35 -9.70 9.04
N VAL A 170 22.98 -8.74 8.36
CA VAL A 170 22.77 -7.31 8.62
C VAL A 170 21.33 -6.94 8.30
N LYS A 171 20.78 -7.35 7.14
CA LYS A 171 19.39 -7.03 6.78
C LYS A 171 18.39 -7.57 7.81
N ILE A 172 18.55 -8.82 8.22
CA ILE A 172 17.66 -9.48 9.19
C ILE A 172 17.76 -8.80 10.55
N THR A 173 18.98 -8.62 11.07
CA THR A 173 19.18 -8.05 12.41
C THR A 173 18.80 -6.57 12.45
N TYR A 174 19.04 -5.82 11.38
CA TYR A 174 18.58 -4.43 11.23
C TYR A 174 17.06 -4.35 11.21
N ALA A 175 16.37 -5.14 10.38
CA ALA A 175 14.90 -5.14 10.36
C ALA A 175 14.31 -5.55 11.71
N ASN A 176 14.89 -6.55 12.37
CA ASN A 176 14.49 -6.98 13.71
C ASN A 176 14.70 -5.90 14.76
N ALA A 177 15.79 -5.13 14.68
CA ALA A 177 16.06 -4.00 15.57
C ALA A 177 15.14 -2.80 15.28
N ALA A 178 14.72 -2.63 14.02
CA ALA A 178 13.98 -1.48 13.54
C ALA A 178 12.47 -1.57 13.77
N GLN A 179 11.90 -2.77 13.72
CA GLN A 179 10.45 -3.01 13.72
C GLN A 179 9.67 -3.00 15.04
N PRO A 180 10.23 -3.37 16.22
CA PRO A 180 9.39 -3.61 17.39
C PRO A 180 8.56 -2.37 17.75
N GLY A 181 7.23 -2.55 17.84
CA GLY A 181 6.31 -1.46 18.12
C GLY A 181 6.04 -0.49 16.95
N ARG A 182 6.48 -0.78 15.72
CA ARG A 182 6.44 0.17 14.59
C ARG A 182 5.85 -0.39 13.29
N GLY A 183 5.34 -1.62 13.30
CA GLY A 183 4.70 -2.27 12.15
C GLY A 183 5.65 -3.06 11.27
N CYS A 184 5.24 -3.33 10.02
CA CYS A 184 6.05 -4.07 9.05
C CYS A 184 7.29 -3.28 8.59
N PHE A 185 8.30 -3.97 8.04
CA PHE A 185 9.44 -3.29 7.42
C PHE A 185 9.05 -2.80 6.02
N HIS A 186 9.52 -1.61 5.68
CA HIS A 186 9.35 -0.95 4.39
C HIS A 186 10.42 -1.45 3.42
N ASP A 187 10.15 -2.53 2.69
CA ASP A 187 10.92 -2.94 1.51
C ASP A 187 9.99 -3.24 0.31
N ARG A 188 10.55 -3.74 -0.79
CA ARG A 188 9.77 -4.06 -1.99
C ARG A 188 9.04 -5.40 -1.83
N HIS A 189 7.73 -5.41 -2.08
CA HIS A 189 6.85 -6.54 -1.77
C HIS A 189 5.90 -6.95 -2.90
N THR A 190 6.34 -7.88 -3.74
CA THR A 190 5.50 -8.36 -4.86
C THR A 190 4.19 -9.00 -4.38
N ASN A 191 4.22 -9.85 -3.35
CA ASN A 191 3.04 -10.56 -2.86
C ASN A 191 1.94 -9.64 -2.32
N TYR A 192 2.34 -8.61 -1.55
CA TYR A 192 1.40 -7.60 -1.06
C TYR A 192 0.83 -6.81 -2.24
N SER A 193 1.68 -6.40 -3.18
CA SER A 193 1.24 -5.64 -4.34
C SER A 193 0.24 -6.42 -5.20
N GLU A 194 0.46 -7.72 -5.41
CA GLU A 194 -0.48 -8.61 -6.09
C GLU A 194 -1.79 -8.80 -5.32
N PHE A 195 -1.72 -8.93 -3.99
CA PHE A 195 -2.91 -8.99 -3.15
C PHE A 195 -3.75 -7.71 -3.30
N VAL A 196 -3.12 -6.54 -3.25
CA VAL A 196 -3.80 -5.26 -3.43
C VAL A 196 -4.38 -5.16 -4.85
N THR A 197 -3.65 -5.56 -5.90
CA THR A 197 -4.22 -5.58 -7.27
C THR A 197 -5.47 -6.45 -7.36
N ARG A 198 -5.47 -7.66 -6.78
CA ARG A 198 -6.67 -8.51 -6.76
C ARG A 198 -7.82 -7.85 -6.00
N LEU A 199 -7.54 -7.16 -4.90
CA LEU A 199 -8.53 -6.43 -4.13
C LEU A 199 -9.16 -5.28 -4.95
N LEU A 200 -8.33 -4.54 -5.68
CA LEU A 200 -8.77 -3.45 -6.57
C LEU A 200 -9.63 -3.98 -7.73
N ASN A 201 -9.26 -5.11 -8.33
CA ASN A 201 -10.06 -5.71 -9.40
C ASN A 201 -11.42 -6.22 -8.91
N LYS A 202 -11.51 -6.72 -7.67
CA LYS A 202 -12.81 -7.04 -7.07
C LYS A 202 -13.70 -5.80 -6.90
N ILE A 203 -13.12 -4.62 -6.68
CA ILE A 203 -13.88 -3.37 -6.66
C ILE A 203 -14.37 -3.02 -8.06
N ALA A 204 -13.53 -3.20 -9.08
CA ALA A 204 -13.92 -3.02 -10.48
C ALA A 204 -15.09 -3.92 -10.89
N ASP A 205 -15.05 -5.21 -10.51
CA ASP A 205 -16.14 -6.15 -10.78
C ASP A 205 -17.47 -5.66 -10.18
N LYS A 206 -17.40 -5.11 -8.96
CA LYS A 206 -18.57 -4.53 -8.28
C LYS A 206 -19.07 -3.25 -8.94
N MET A 207 -18.15 -2.38 -9.38
CA MET A 207 -18.51 -1.18 -10.13
C MET A 207 -19.28 -1.56 -11.40
N GLY A 208 -18.83 -2.58 -12.15
CA GLY A 208 -19.55 -3.08 -13.33
C GLY A 208 -20.92 -3.68 -13.01
N GLN A 209 -21.08 -4.35 -11.86
CA GLN A 209 -22.39 -4.83 -11.41
C GLN A 209 -23.33 -3.67 -11.05
N GLU A 210 -22.86 -2.70 -10.27
CA GLU A 210 -23.64 -1.51 -9.88
C GLU A 210 -24.04 -0.67 -11.09
N ASP A 211 -23.13 -0.54 -12.06
CA ASP A 211 -23.36 0.12 -13.35
C ASP A 211 -24.51 -0.54 -14.12
N SER A 212 -24.46 -1.87 -14.28
CA SER A 212 -25.46 -2.63 -15.04
C SER A 212 -26.90 -2.54 -14.51
N VAL A 213 -27.08 -2.12 -13.24
CA VAL A 213 -28.40 -1.97 -12.60
C VAL A 213 -28.74 -0.51 -12.29
N CYS A 214 -27.87 0.43 -12.62
CA CYS A 214 -28.07 1.84 -12.34
C CYS A 214 -29.01 2.47 -13.37
N GLN A 215 -30.18 2.94 -12.91
CA GLN A 215 -31.18 3.61 -13.74
C GLN A 215 -30.67 4.91 -14.38
N TYR A 216 -29.62 5.51 -13.83
CA TYR A 216 -28.99 6.73 -14.36
C TYR A 216 -27.85 6.45 -15.35
N ASN A 217 -27.47 5.18 -15.53
CA ASN A 217 -26.51 4.72 -16.52
C ASN A 217 -27.14 3.88 -17.64
N THR A 218 -28.48 3.83 -17.71
CA THR A 218 -29.15 3.06 -18.77
C THR A 218 -28.73 3.55 -20.14
N GLU A 219 -28.26 2.61 -20.96
CA GLU A 219 -27.64 2.72 -22.29
C GLU A 219 -28.38 3.62 -23.33
N GLU A 220 -29.58 4.13 -23.02
CA GLU A 220 -30.44 4.83 -23.95
C GLU A 220 -29.88 6.17 -24.47
N SER A 221 -28.88 6.77 -23.82
CA SER A 221 -28.33 8.06 -24.27
C SER A 221 -27.06 7.97 -25.12
N GLY A 222 -26.32 6.85 -25.10
CA GLY A 222 -24.97 6.77 -25.66
C GLY A 222 -23.99 7.79 -25.03
N GLU A 223 -24.38 8.41 -23.92
CA GLU A 223 -23.59 9.39 -23.19
C GLU A 223 -22.68 8.67 -22.20
N LYS A 224 -21.51 9.25 -21.97
CA LYS A 224 -20.61 8.80 -20.92
C LYS A 224 -21.30 8.89 -19.54
N HIS A 225 -21.00 7.95 -18.67
CA HIS A 225 -21.43 7.92 -17.28
C HIS A 225 -20.86 9.10 -16.51
N LYS A 226 -21.62 9.57 -15.52
CA LYS A 226 -21.10 10.49 -14.51
C LYS A 226 -19.94 9.83 -13.74
N PRO A 227 -18.93 10.60 -13.29
CA PRO A 227 -17.80 10.03 -12.59
C PRO A 227 -18.28 9.46 -11.24
N PRO A 228 -17.89 8.22 -10.89
CA PRO A 228 -18.31 7.60 -9.64
C PRO A 228 -17.49 8.13 -8.47
N TYR A 229 -17.69 9.39 -8.07
CA TYR A 229 -16.89 10.04 -7.02
C TYR A 229 -16.93 9.31 -5.66
N ALA A 230 -17.99 8.55 -5.39
CA ALA A 230 -18.10 7.67 -4.23
C ALA A 230 -17.02 6.56 -4.19
N LEU A 231 -16.34 6.29 -5.32
CA LEU A 231 -15.22 5.35 -5.38
C LEU A 231 -14.00 5.87 -4.59
N VAL A 232 -13.78 7.19 -4.50
CA VAL A 232 -12.66 7.77 -3.73
C VAL A 232 -12.72 7.37 -2.24
N PRO A 233 -13.80 7.61 -1.48
CA PRO A 233 -13.87 7.17 -0.09
C PRO A 233 -13.85 5.64 0.05
N ARG A 234 -14.35 4.88 -0.94
CA ARG A 234 -14.22 3.40 -0.96
C ARG A 234 -12.74 2.97 -1.04
N LEU A 235 -11.94 3.58 -1.91
CA LEU A 235 -10.50 3.33 -2.03
C LEU A 235 -9.74 3.76 -0.78
N ASN A 236 -10.06 4.92 -0.20
CA ASN A 236 -9.45 5.35 1.07
C ASN A 236 -9.82 4.38 2.21
N GLY A 237 -11.04 3.84 2.22
CA GLY A 237 -11.46 2.78 3.14
C GLY A 237 -10.65 1.49 2.97
N VAL A 238 -10.30 1.11 1.74
CA VAL A 238 -9.36 0.00 1.46
C VAL A 238 -8.00 0.30 2.09
N SER A 239 -7.43 1.47 1.85
CA SER A 239 -6.15 1.87 2.44
C SER A 239 -6.19 1.77 3.96
N GLN A 240 -7.22 2.29 4.63
CA GLN A 240 -7.32 2.20 6.10
C GLN A 240 -7.40 0.77 6.63
N ARG A 241 -8.06 -0.15 5.91
CA ARG A 241 -8.03 -1.58 6.26
C ARG A 241 -6.64 -2.17 6.06
N LEU A 242 -5.97 -1.85 4.95
CA LEU A 242 -4.59 -2.27 4.71
C LEU A 242 -3.63 -1.78 5.80
N LYS A 243 -3.82 -0.53 6.26
CA LYS A 243 -3.06 0.09 7.37
C LYS A 243 -3.08 -0.78 8.62
N SER A 244 -4.20 -1.43 8.93
CA SER A 244 -4.34 -2.30 10.11
C SER A 244 -3.46 -3.55 10.03
N TYR A 245 -3.28 -4.14 8.84
CA TYR A 245 -2.39 -5.29 8.65
C TYR A 245 -0.93 -4.91 8.83
N LEU A 246 -0.56 -3.67 8.48
CA LEU A 246 0.82 -3.20 8.57
C LEU A 246 1.20 -2.67 9.95
N LYS A 247 0.22 -2.30 10.77
CA LYS A 247 0.41 -1.83 12.15
C LYS A 247 0.58 -2.93 13.19
N SER A 248 0.44 -4.21 12.82
CA SER A 248 0.49 -5.28 13.82
C SER A 248 1.81 -5.27 14.59
N PHE A 249 1.72 -5.09 15.91
CA PHE A 249 2.86 -5.07 16.82
C PHE A 249 3.28 -6.47 17.29
N ASN A 250 2.42 -7.47 17.06
CA ASN A 250 2.69 -8.86 17.38
C ASN A 250 3.05 -9.62 16.08
N PRO A 251 4.17 -10.36 16.05
CA PRO A 251 4.48 -11.35 15.02
C PRO A 251 3.29 -12.24 14.60
N ASP A 252 2.44 -12.63 15.56
CA ASP A 252 1.25 -13.46 15.31
C ASP A 252 0.13 -12.72 14.56
N GLY A 253 0.12 -11.39 14.63
CA GLY A 253 -0.86 -10.56 13.94
C GLY A 253 -0.45 -10.25 12.49
N TYR A 254 0.76 -10.60 12.06
CA TYR A 254 1.09 -10.56 10.64
C TYR A 254 0.43 -11.72 9.92
N GLN A 255 -0.44 -11.40 8.95
CA GLN A 255 -1.19 -12.40 8.21
C GLN A 255 -0.55 -12.65 6.85
N PRO A 256 0.00 -13.85 6.56
CA PRO A 256 0.35 -14.22 5.19
C PRO A 256 -0.89 -14.08 4.27
N PRO A 257 -0.74 -13.60 3.02
CA PRO A 257 0.48 -13.19 2.33
C PRO A 257 0.82 -11.69 2.47
N LEU A 258 0.22 -10.97 3.43
CA LEU A 258 0.25 -9.50 3.55
C LEU A 258 1.54 -8.94 4.16
N TYR A 259 2.63 -9.71 4.10
CA TYR A 259 3.94 -9.20 4.48
C TYR A 259 4.40 -8.18 3.44
N THR A 260 4.70 -6.96 3.90
CA THR A 260 5.39 -5.97 3.07
C THR A 260 6.89 -6.20 3.03
N SER A 261 7.40 -7.31 3.60
CA SER A 261 8.81 -7.65 3.57
C SER A 261 9.10 -9.12 3.81
N LYS A 262 10.05 -9.66 3.05
CA LYS A 262 10.61 -11.01 3.28
C LYS A 262 11.34 -11.10 4.62
N LEU A 263 11.87 -9.98 5.12
CA LEU A 263 12.53 -9.92 6.43
C LEU A 263 11.53 -10.11 7.57
N VAL A 264 10.26 -9.70 7.37
CA VAL A 264 9.17 -9.98 8.33
C VAL A 264 8.89 -11.49 8.37
N ASP A 265 8.84 -12.16 7.21
CA ASP A 265 8.61 -13.60 7.13
C ASP A 265 9.72 -14.39 7.86
N ILE A 266 10.99 -14.02 7.60
CA ILE A 266 12.14 -14.58 8.32
C ILE A 266 12.03 -14.33 9.83
N ARG A 267 11.67 -13.12 10.26
CA ARG A 267 11.49 -12.80 11.69
C ARG A 267 10.40 -13.65 12.33
N VAL A 268 9.22 -13.75 11.70
CA VAL A 268 8.10 -14.56 12.20
C VAL A 268 8.54 -16.02 12.34
N LYS A 269 9.28 -16.54 11.38
CA LYS A 269 9.84 -17.89 11.45
C LYS A 269 10.84 -18.06 12.60
N ILE A 270 11.79 -17.13 12.76
CA ILE A 270 12.78 -17.17 13.85
C ILE A 270 12.09 -17.16 15.22
N ILE A 271 11.08 -16.31 15.41
CA ILE A 271 10.34 -16.21 16.67
C ILE A 271 9.62 -17.52 16.97
N LYS A 272 8.91 -18.09 15.98
CA LYS A 272 8.23 -19.39 16.14
C LYS A 272 9.20 -20.53 16.45
N ASP A 273 10.30 -20.62 15.71
CA ASP A 273 11.30 -21.66 15.94
C ASP A 273 11.95 -21.50 17.33
N PHE A 274 12.11 -20.26 17.83
CA PHE A 274 12.59 -20.00 19.20
C PHE A 274 11.58 -20.44 20.27
N ASP A 275 10.30 -20.06 20.12
CA ASP A 275 9.23 -20.45 21.05
C ASP A 275 9.02 -21.97 21.11
N GLU A 276 9.27 -22.66 20.00
CA GLU A 276 9.22 -24.11 19.90
C GLU A 276 10.50 -24.81 20.38
N GLY A 277 11.51 -24.07 20.84
CA GLY A 277 12.80 -24.59 21.28
C GLY A 277 13.64 -25.23 20.16
N LYS A 278 13.32 -24.92 18.90
CA LYS A 278 14.03 -25.42 17.71
C LYS A 278 15.29 -24.61 17.38
N VAL A 279 15.37 -23.37 17.84
CA VAL A 279 16.59 -22.56 17.76
C VAL A 279 17.31 -22.61 19.11
N ALA A 280 18.43 -23.32 19.18
CA ALA A 280 19.42 -23.05 20.23
C ALA A 280 19.92 -21.63 19.99
N ALA A 281 19.66 -20.72 20.93
CA ALA A 281 20.03 -19.30 20.96
C ALA A 281 20.92 -18.88 19.78
N ILE A 282 20.33 -18.17 18.80
CA ILE A 282 20.91 -17.76 17.50
C ILE A 282 22.43 -17.81 17.52
N ASN A 283 22.99 -18.97 17.19
CA ASN A 283 24.41 -19.10 16.99
C ASN A 283 24.63 -18.62 15.56
N CYS A 284 25.15 -17.40 15.40
CA CYS A 284 25.32 -16.72 14.10
C CYS A 284 26.08 -17.56 13.05
N ASP A 285 26.71 -18.66 13.45
CA ASP A 285 27.39 -19.61 12.56
C ASP A 285 26.48 -20.55 11.76
N GLN A 286 25.22 -20.77 12.16
CA GLN A 286 24.37 -21.82 11.54
C GLN A 286 23.43 -21.36 10.41
N HIS A 287 23.36 -20.07 10.11
CA HIS A 287 22.57 -19.53 9.00
C HIS A 287 23.42 -19.00 7.85
N LYS A 288 24.43 -19.78 7.44
CA LYS A 288 25.05 -19.64 6.11
C LYS A 288 24.08 -20.27 5.08
N LEU A 289 23.20 -19.44 4.52
CA LEU A 289 22.47 -19.74 3.29
C LEU A 289 23.39 -19.55 2.08
#